data_AF-A0A8S3E385-F1
#
_entry.id   AF-A0A8S3E385-F1
#
_cell.length_a   1.000
_cell.length_b   1.000
_cell.length_c   1.000
_cell.angle_alpha   90.00
_cell.angle_beta   90.00
_cell.angle_gamma   90.00
#
_symmetry.space_group_name_H-M   'P 1'
#
loop_
_entity.id
_entity.type
_entity.pdbx_description
1 polymer ?
#
loop_
_entity_poly.entity_id
_entity_poly.type
_entity_poly.pdbx_seq_one_letter_code
_entity_poly.pdbx_strand_id
1 'polypeptide(L)' 'MADTCEIDHIVASERYRLQTFESLAHLPLITRRQLAIAGFVYRQNECVCPQCGVKINL' A
#
# COMPACT_ATOMS: atom_id res chain seq x y z
N MET A 1 -22.55 -10.01 4.95
CA MET A 1 -21.08 -9.94 5.15
C MET A 1 -20.44 -9.66 3.79
N ALA A 2 -20.67 -8.46 3.25
CA ALA A 2 -20.17 -8.05 1.95
C ALA A 2 -19.92 -6.54 2.01
N ASP A 3 -18.80 -6.15 2.61
CA ASP A 3 -18.34 -4.75 2.62
C ASP A 3 -16.91 -4.67 2.08
N THR A 4 -16.66 -5.37 0.98
CA THR A 4 -15.43 -5.23 0.17
C THR A 4 -15.69 -4.48 -1.15
N CYS A 5 -16.92 -4.00 -1.37
CA CYS A 5 -17.29 -3.25 -2.58
C CYS A 5 -17.13 -1.75 -2.36
N GLU A 6 -15.89 -1.28 -2.28
CA GLU A 6 -15.44 0.08 -2.62
C GLU A 6 -14.00 0.20 -2.13
N ILE A 7 -13.08 -0.56 -2.74
CA ILE A 7 -11.71 -0.06 -2.76
C ILE A 7 -11.79 1.20 -3.60
N ASP A 8 -11.80 2.34 -2.92
CA ASP A 8 -11.62 3.67 -3.50
C ASP A 8 -10.75 3.54 -4.74
N HIS A 9 -11.27 3.91 -5.92
CA HIS A 9 -10.52 3.85 -7.19
C HIS A 9 -9.14 4.52 -7.08
N ILE A 10 -8.97 5.42 -6.11
CA ILE A 10 -7.73 6.08 -5.71
C ILE A 10 -6.68 5.08 -5.20
N VAL A 11 -7.06 4.11 -4.36
CA VAL A 11 -6.15 3.10 -3.77
C VAL A 11 -5.73 2.04 -4.79
N ALA A 12 -6.52 1.84 -5.84
CA ALA A 12 -6.17 0.99 -6.97
C ALA A 12 -5.03 1.57 -7.83
N SER A 13 -4.75 2.87 -7.74
CA SER A 13 -3.63 3.50 -8.44
C SER A 13 -2.29 3.16 -7.80
N GLU A 14 -1.38 2.54 -8.55
CA GLU A 14 0.01 2.29 -8.11
C GLU A 14 0.68 3.59 -7.65
N ARG A 15 0.45 4.69 -8.36
CA ARG A 15 1.02 6.00 -8.04
C ARG A 15 0.60 6.47 -6.64
N TYR A 16 -0.68 6.32 -6.30
CA TYR A 16 -1.17 6.63 -4.96
C TYR A 16 -0.51 5.74 -3.93
N ARG A 17 -0.48 4.42 -4.17
CA ARG A 17 0.16 3.46 -3.26
C ARG A 17 1.62 3.81 -3.01
N LEU A 18 2.37 4.18 -4.05
CA LEU A 18 3.76 4.60 -3.93
C LEU A 18 3.93 5.86 -3.05
N GLN A 19 3.04 6.85 -3.20
CA GLN A 19 3.07 8.07 -2.38
C GLN A 19 2.92 7.77 -0.89
N THR A 20 2.20 6.71 -0.53
CA THR A 20 2.05 6.33 0.89
C THR A 20 3.38 5.94 1.56
N PHE A 21 4.39 5.53 0.79
CA PHE A 21 5.73 5.19 1.28
C PHE A 21 6.72 6.37 1.29
N GLU A 22 6.29 7.61 0.98
CA GLU A 22 7.19 8.77 0.97
C GLU A 22 7.79 9.07 2.34
N SER A 23 7.07 8.79 3.43
CA SER A 23 7.55 8.95 4.81
C SER A 23 8.66 7.95 5.20
N LEU A 24 8.81 6.85 4.45
CA LEU A 24 9.82 5.82 4.69
C LEU A 24 11.10 6.13 3.91
N ALA A 25 11.76 7.23 4.27
CA ALA A 25 12.99 7.68 3.61
C ALA A 25 14.15 6.67 3.71
N HIS A 26 14.17 5.83 4.75
CA HIS A 26 15.16 4.76 4.93
C HIS A 26 14.92 3.55 4.00
N LEU A 27 13.71 3.38 3.47
CA LEU A 27 13.36 2.27 2.60
C LEU A 27 13.80 2.60 1.15
N PRO A 28 14.59 1.75 0.49
CA PRO A 28 15.02 2.00 -0.88
C PRO A 28 13.84 2.29 -1.82
N LEU A 29 14.01 3.23 -2.75
CA LEU A 29 12.93 3.60 -3.69
C LEU A 29 12.44 2.38 -4.49
N ILE A 30 13.34 1.46 -4.83
CA ILE A 30 12.99 0.24 -5.57
C ILE A 30 12.07 -0.67 -4.75
N THR A 31 12.32 -0.83 -3.45
CA THR A 31 11.48 -1.60 -2.53
C THR A 31 10.11 -0.96 -2.39
N ARG A 32 10.04 0.37 -2.21
CA ARG A 32 8.78 1.13 -2.14
C ARG A 32 7.92 0.94 -3.40
N ARG A 33 8.55 0.93 -4.58
CA ARG A 33 7.87 0.63 -5.85
C ARG A 33 7.36 -0.81 -5.92
N GLN A 34 8.19 -1.79 -5.53
CA GLN A 34 7.77 -3.20 -5.54
C GLN A 34 6.55 -3.44 -4.65
N LEU A 35 6.51 -2.81 -3.47
CA LEU A 35 5.37 -2.87 -2.56
C LEU A 35 4.11 -2.25 -3.16
N ALA A 36 4.23 -1.06 -3.76
CA ALA A 36 3.13 -0.40 -4.46
C ALA A 36 2.61 -1.24 -5.65
N ILE A 37 3.49 -1.83 -6.45
CA ILE A 37 3.12 -2.72 -7.57
C ILE A 37 2.37 -3.96 -7.03
N ALA A 38 2.83 -4.54 -5.93
CA ALA A 38 2.20 -5.70 -5.29
C ALA A 38 0.86 -5.40 -4.59
N GLY A 39 0.41 -4.14 -4.59
CA GLY A 39 -0.89 -3.75 -4.04
C GLY A 39 -0.84 -3.20 -2.61
N PHE A 40 0.34 -3.07 -2.01
CA PHE A 40 0.47 -2.60 -0.63
C PHE A 40 0.41 -1.07 -0.52
N VAL A 41 -0.13 -0.60 0.60
CA VAL A 41 -0.06 0.79 1.07
C VAL A 41 0.63 0.84 2.43
N TYR A 42 1.20 1.99 2.76
CA TYR A 42 1.70 2.29 4.09
C TYR A 42 0.79 3.29 4.81
N ARG A 43 0.13 2.88 5.89
CA ARG A 43 -0.73 3.74 6.72
C ARG A 43 -0.54 3.41 8.18
N GLN A 44 -0.54 4.44 9.04
CA GLN A 44 -0.47 4.26 10.50
C GLN A 44 0.70 3.38 10.96
N ASN A 45 1.86 3.50 10.31
CA ASN A 45 3.04 2.66 10.53
C ASN A 45 2.90 1.17 10.18
N GLU A 46 1.90 0.81 9.38
CA GLU A 46 1.70 -0.55 8.90
C GLU A 46 1.78 -0.61 7.37
N CYS A 47 2.36 -1.69 6.84
CA CYS A 47 2.28 -2.04 5.42
C CYS A 47 1.21 -3.10 5.21
N VAL A 48 0.14 -2.74 4.48
CA VAL A 48 -1.05 -3.58 4.34
C VAL A 48 -1.57 -3.59 2.91
N CYS A 49 -2.07 -4.74 2.46
CA CYS A 49 -2.85 -4.84 1.25
C CYS A 49 -4.33 -4.53 1.57
N PRO A 50 -4.92 -3.46 1.03
CA PRO A 50 -6.31 -3.07 1.32
C PRO A 50 -7.33 -4.04 0.73
N GLN A 51 -6.94 -4.87 -0.24
CA GLN A 51 -7.82 -5.85 -0.89
C GLN A 51 -7.93 -7.17 -0.12
N CYS A 52 -6.80 -7.69 0.39
CA CYS A 52 -6.78 -8.99 1.07
C CYS A 52 -6.47 -8.91 2.57
N GLY A 53 -6.19 -7.71 3.09
CA GLY A 53 -5.88 -7.48 4.51
C GLY A 53 -4.51 -8.01 4.95
N VAL A 54 -3.69 -8.57 4.06
CA VAL A 54 -2.35 -9.07 4.38
C VAL A 54 -1.48 -7.91 4.86
N LYS A 55 -0.85 -8.10 6.02
CA LYS A 55 0.13 -7.16 6.60
C LYS A 55 1.53 -7.75 6.52
N ILE A 56 2.52 -6.89 6.27
CA ILE A 56 3.94 -7.27 6.29
C ILE A 56 4.74 -6.29 7.14
N ASN A 57 5.81 -6.80 7.75
CA ASN A 57 6.79 -5.98 8.46
C ASN A 57 7.80 -5.43 7.46
N LEU A 58 8.12 -4.13 7.58
CA LEU A 58 9.08 -3.42 6.74
C LEU A 58 10.40 -3.18 7.47
#